data_AF-A0A7Y2DEA9-F1
#
_entry.id   AF-A0A7Y2DEA9-F1
#
_cell.length_a   1.000
_cell.length_b   1.000
_cell.length_c   1.000
_cell.angle_alpha   90.00
_cell.angle_beta   90.00
_cell.angle_gamma   90.00
#
_symmetry.space_group_name_H-M   'P 1'
#
loop_
_entity.id
_entity.type
_entity.pdbx_description
1 polymer ?
#
loop_
_entity_poly.entity_id
_entity_poly.type
_entity_poly.pdbx_seq_one_letter_code
_entity_poly.pdbx_strand_id
1 'polypeptide(L)'
;TYKGLAYSDIPNLASSFGYIAASWTLRADLTCQYVCRVLNHMRDTGTTRATPRLRPSDRAMPRRPWIDDFSAGYMQRMMPLLPKQGDREPWLNTQNYLRDRKLLGKGEIDDGVMRFT
;
A
#
# COMPACT_ATOMS: atom_id res chain seq x y z
N THR A 1 3.19 3.60 -3.96
CA THR A 1 2.27 3.61 -2.81
C THR A 1 2.88 2.74 -1.74
N TYR A 2 2.46 2.92 -0.49
CA TYR A 2 2.86 2.06 0.61
C TYR A 2 1.90 0.86 0.70
N LYS A 3 2.46 -0.35 0.65
CA LYS A 3 1.80 -1.66 0.68
C LYS A 3 0.61 -1.78 -0.30
N GLY A 4 0.63 -1.01 -1.37
CA GLY A 4 -0.47 -0.94 -2.34
C GLY A 4 -1.77 -0.31 -1.81
N LEU A 5 -1.80 0.29 -0.62
CA LEU A 5 -3.03 0.77 0.01
C LEU A 5 -2.97 2.20 0.58
N ALA A 6 -1.78 2.77 0.80
CA ALA A 6 -1.63 4.16 1.24
C ALA A 6 -0.65 4.93 0.35
N TYR A 7 -0.62 6.25 0.47
CA TYR A 7 0.13 7.13 -0.41
C TYR A 7 1.21 7.87 0.36
N SER A 8 2.44 7.90 -0.18
CA SER A 8 3.54 8.65 0.46
C SER A 8 3.09 10.07 0.75
N ASP A 9 3.38 10.52 1.96
CA ASP A 9 3.13 11.89 2.43
C ASP A 9 1.65 12.27 2.57
N ILE A 10 0.70 11.36 2.33
CA ILE A 10 -0.73 11.57 2.55
C ILE A 10 -1.16 10.96 3.89
N PRO A 11 -1.61 11.78 4.86
CA PRO A 11 -2.00 11.28 6.18
C PRO A 11 -3.37 10.61 6.17
N ASN A 12 -3.53 9.56 6.99
CA ASN A 12 -4.82 8.94 7.32
C ASN A 12 -5.67 8.50 6.10
N LEU A 13 -5.03 8.25 4.96
CA LEU A 13 -5.70 7.80 3.74
C LEU A 13 -5.30 6.36 3.43
N ALA A 14 -6.31 5.49 3.36
CA ALA A 14 -6.19 4.14 2.82
C ALA A 14 -7.15 3.96 1.63
N SER A 15 -6.74 3.15 0.66
CA SER A 15 -7.49 2.85 -0.55
C SER A 15 -7.36 1.36 -0.86
N SER A 16 -8.46 0.74 -1.24
CA SER A 16 -8.49 -0.66 -1.69
C SER A 16 -8.66 -0.70 -3.21
N PHE A 17 -7.69 -1.30 -3.89
CA PHE A 17 -7.78 -1.64 -5.30
C PHE A 17 -7.60 -3.15 -5.43
N GLY A 18 -8.51 -3.84 -6.11
CA GLY A 18 -8.53 -5.30 -6.15
C GLY A 18 -7.39 -5.95 -6.91
N TYR A 19 -7.39 -7.28 -6.92
CA TYR A 19 -6.48 -8.07 -7.75
C TYR A 19 -7.01 -8.13 -9.19
N ILE A 20 -6.10 -8.10 -10.16
CA ILE A 20 -6.45 -8.33 -11.56
C ILE A 20 -6.89 -9.78 -11.80
N ALA A 21 -6.17 -10.74 -11.23
CA ALA A 21 -6.37 -12.17 -11.46
C ALA A 21 -7.03 -12.92 -10.28
N ALA A 22 -7.52 -12.20 -9.26
CA ALA A 22 -8.16 -12.79 -8.10
C ALA A 22 -9.30 -11.90 -7.57
N SER A 23 -10.07 -12.40 -6.61
CA SER A 23 -11.23 -11.67 -6.08
C SER A 23 -10.84 -10.34 -5.42
N TRP A 24 -11.60 -9.30 -5.71
CA TRP A 24 -11.48 -7.99 -5.06
C TRP A 24 -11.82 -8.06 -3.58
N THR A 25 -12.72 -8.96 -3.17
CA THR A 25 -13.09 -9.12 -1.75
C THR A 25 -11.90 -9.58 -0.90
N LEU A 26 -10.99 -10.39 -1.45
CA LEU A 26 -9.77 -10.80 -0.76
C LEU A 26 -8.85 -9.62 -0.46
N ARG A 27 -8.70 -8.68 -1.40
CA ARG A 27 -7.86 -7.49 -1.21
C ARG A 27 -8.52 -6.48 -0.28
N ALA A 28 -9.84 -6.33 -0.38
CA ALA A 28 -10.61 -5.47 0.50
C ALA A 28 -10.52 -5.92 1.96
N ASP A 29 -10.73 -7.21 2.24
CA ASP A 29 -10.64 -7.77 3.59
C ASP A 29 -9.26 -7.53 4.23
N LEU A 30 -8.17 -7.84 3.50
CA LEU A 30 -6.80 -7.56 3.98
C LEU A 30 -6.53 -6.08 4.24
N THR A 31 -7.07 -5.20 3.39
CA THR A 31 -6.92 -3.74 3.55
C THR A 31 -7.65 -3.28 4.82
N CYS A 32 -8.89 -3.70 5.02
CA CYS A 32 -9.68 -3.38 6.20
C CYS A 32 -9.01 -3.90 7.50
N GLN A 33 -8.53 -5.14 7.49
CA GLN A 33 -7.80 -5.70 8.64
C GLN A 33 -6.54 -4.88 8.96
N TYR A 34 -5.74 -4.50 7.96
CA TYR A 34 -4.56 -3.66 8.18
C TYR A 34 -4.94 -2.30 8.76
N VAL A 35 -6.00 -1.65 8.24
CA VAL A 35 -6.49 -0.36 8.75
C VAL A 35 -6.94 -0.48 10.21
N CYS A 36 -7.69 -1.52 10.58
CA CYS A 36 -8.08 -1.75 11.97
C CYS A 36 -6.86 -1.87 12.90
N ARG A 37 -5.80 -2.58 12.46
CA ARG A 37 -4.57 -2.69 13.24
C ARG A 37 -3.87 -1.33 13.40
N VAL A 38 -3.82 -0.51 12.34
CA VAL A 38 -3.27 0.86 12.38
C VAL A 38 -4.05 1.73 13.36
N LEU A 39 -5.38 1.71 13.30
CA LEU A 39 -6.24 2.48 14.20
C LEU A 39 -6.10 2.05 15.66
N ASN A 40 -5.96 0.74 15.92
CA ASN A 40 -5.67 0.24 17.26
C ASN A 40 -4.31 0.75 17.77
N HIS A 41 -3.25 0.66 16.96
CA HIS A 41 -1.94 1.20 17.33
C HIS A 41 -1.99 2.71 17.62
N MET A 42 -2.74 3.48 16.81
CA MET A 42 -2.92 4.91 17.03
C MET A 42 -3.62 5.21 18.36
N ARG A 43 -4.67 4.45 18.68
CA ARG A 43 -5.36 4.56 19.98
C ARG A 43 -4.42 4.23 21.14
N ASP A 44 -3.64 3.16 21.01
CA ASP A 44 -2.76 2.67 22.09
C ASP A 44 -1.56 3.61 22.34
N THR A 45 -1.10 4.31 21.31
CA THR A 45 0.02 5.27 21.39
C THR A 45 -0.41 6.74 21.53
N GLY A 46 -1.72 7.02 21.50
CA GLY A 46 -2.26 8.37 21.55
C GLY A 46 -1.94 9.24 20.32
N THR A 47 -1.61 8.61 19.18
CA THR A 47 -1.26 9.32 17.93
C THR A 47 -2.50 9.57 17.09
N THR A 48 -2.49 10.66 16.31
CA THR A 48 -3.67 11.12 15.54
C THR A 48 -3.45 11.05 14.03
N ARG A 49 -2.20 10.86 13.61
CA ARG A 49 -1.81 10.81 12.21
C ARG A 49 -0.90 9.61 11.94
N ALA A 50 -1.33 8.76 11.02
CA ALA A 50 -0.52 7.74 10.38
C ALA A 50 -0.18 8.22 8.95
N THR A 51 1.09 8.46 8.66
CA THR A 51 1.54 8.88 7.33
C THR A 51 2.72 8.03 6.87
N PRO A 52 2.62 7.29 5.75
CA PRO A 52 3.78 6.62 5.19
C PRO A 52 4.73 7.66 4.58
N ARG A 53 6.02 7.59 4.94
CA ARG A 53 7.05 8.51 4.48
C ARG A 53 8.22 7.74 3.86
N LEU A 54 8.75 8.23 2.74
CA LEU A 54 9.95 7.65 2.13
C LEU A 54 11.13 7.70 3.12
N ARG A 55 11.76 6.55 3.35
CA ARG A 55 13.06 6.49 4.04
C ARG A 55 14.13 7.09 3.14
N PRO A 56 15.28 7.54 3.68
CA PRO A 56 16.42 7.97 2.87
C PRO A 56 16.81 6.95 1.79
N SER A 57 16.79 5.65 2.13
CA SER A 57 17.07 4.53 1.21
C SER A 57 16.05 4.37 0.08
N ASP A 58 14.83 4.89 0.25
CA ASP A 58 13.75 4.74 -0.74
C ASP A 58 13.65 5.94 -1.68
N ARG A 59 14.33 7.07 -1.38
CA ARG A 59 14.20 8.31 -2.16
C ARG A 59 14.62 8.16 -3.62
N ALA A 60 15.61 7.30 -3.88
CA ALA A 60 16.12 7.01 -5.22
C ALA A 60 15.41 5.82 -5.89
N MET A 61 14.32 5.28 -5.31
CA MET A 61 13.62 4.15 -5.92
C MET A 61 12.98 4.54 -7.26
N PRO A 62 13.11 3.71 -8.31
CA PRO A 62 12.39 3.92 -9.55
C PRO A 62 10.88 3.98 -9.34
N ARG A 63 10.22 4.94 -9.97
CA ARG A 63 8.75 5.04 -10.00
C ARG A 63 8.23 4.15 -11.13
N ARG A 64 7.48 3.12 -10.78
CA ARG A 64 6.88 2.16 -11.70
C ARG A 64 5.38 2.40 -11.89
N PRO A 65 4.79 1.99 -13.03
CA PRO A 65 3.34 1.96 -13.24
C PRO A 65 2.59 1.23 -12.12
N TRP A 66 1.32 1.55 -11.90
CA TRP A 66 0.52 0.97 -10.79
C TRP A 66 0.48 -0.56 -10.80
N ILE A 67 0.45 -1.11 -12.00
CA ILE A 67 0.42 -2.53 -12.31
C ILE A 67 1.43 -2.73 -13.43
N ASP A 68 2.32 -3.69 -13.25
CA ASP A 68 3.30 -4.05 -14.27
C ASP A 68 2.68 -5.00 -15.30
N ASP A 69 3.15 -4.93 -16.54
CA ASP A 69 2.93 -5.91 -17.60
C ASP A 69 1.46 -6.26 -17.91
N PHE A 70 0.53 -5.31 -17.73
CA PHE A 70 -0.88 -5.50 -18.08
C PHE A 70 -1.22 -4.92 -19.46
N SER A 71 -1.51 -5.79 -20.42
CA SER A 71 -1.64 -5.45 -21.85
C SER A 71 -3.02 -4.92 -22.28
N ALA A 72 -4.03 -4.95 -21.41
CA ALA A 72 -5.36 -4.51 -21.80
C ALA A 72 -5.39 -3.00 -22.10
N GLY A 73 -5.78 -2.63 -23.32
CA GLY A 73 -5.69 -1.23 -23.79
C GLY A 73 -6.46 -0.22 -22.93
N TYR A 74 -7.56 -0.61 -22.30
CA TYR A 74 -8.29 0.27 -21.37
C TYR A 74 -7.46 0.62 -20.12
N MET A 75 -6.71 -0.34 -19.59
CA MET A 75 -5.80 -0.10 -18.47
C MET A 75 -4.59 0.72 -18.90
N GLN A 76 -4.03 0.46 -20.09
CA GLN A 76 -2.91 1.24 -20.60
C GLN A 76 -3.26 2.74 -20.71
N ARG A 77 -4.49 3.07 -21.16
CA ARG A 77 -4.97 4.46 -21.20
C ARG A 77 -5.07 5.11 -19.81
N MET A 78 -5.46 4.35 -18.79
CA MET A 78 -5.63 4.86 -17.42
C MET A 78 -4.35 4.82 -16.59
N MET A 79 -3.36 4.01 -16.95
CA MET A 79 -2.12 3.79 -16.18
C MET A 79 -1.35 5.07 -15.83
N PRO A 80 -1.29 6.12 -16.68
CA PRO A 80 -0.68 7.39 -16.32
C PRO A 80 -1.41 8.14 -15.20
N LEU A 81 -2.74 7.96 -15.10
CA LEU A 81 -3.62 8.60 -14.11
C LEU A 81 -3.63 7.86 -12.76
N LEU A 82 -3.23 6.59 -12.76
CA LEU A 82 -3.16 5.79 -11.56
C LEU A 82 -1.93 6.14 -10.70
N PRO A 83 -1.97 5.81 -9.39
CA PRO A 83 -0.84 5.95 -8.50
C PRO A 83 0.40 5.19 -9.01
N LYS A 84 1.58 5.60 -8.55
CA LYS A 84 2.84 4.88 -8.87
C LYS A 84 3.21 3.92 -7.74
N GLN A 85 3.89 2.83 -8.08
CA GLN A 85 4.58 1.97 -7.12
C GLN A 85 6.11 2.14 -7.27
N GLY A 86 6.87 1.59 -6.31
CA GLY A 86 8.32 1.46 -6.37
C GLY A 86 8.72 0.10 -6.94
N ASP A 87 9.97 -0.31 -6.71
CA ASP A 87 10.53 -1.60 -7.15
C ASP A 87 10.83 -2.57 -5.99
N ARG A 88 10.59 -2.15 -4.73
CA ARG A 88 10.87 -2.93 -3.51
C ARG A 88 9.90 -2.63 -2.38
N GLU A 89 9.81 -3.55 -1.42
CA GLU A 89 8.97 -3.38 -0.23
C GLU A 89 9.41 -2.21 0.67
N PRO A 90 8.47 -1.52 1.34
CA PRO A 90 7.02 -1.75 1.30
C PRO A 90 6.32 -1.02 0.14
N TRP A 91 7.04 -0.49 -0.85
CA TRP A 91 6.49 0.40 -1.89
C TRP A 91 5.87 -0.31 -3.09
N LEU A 92 5.39 -1.55 -2.94
CA LEU A 92 4.87 -2.38 -4.02
C LEU A 92 3.35 -2.55 -3.97
N ASN A 93 2.73 -2.64 -5.15
CA ASN A 93 1.38 -3.18 -5.35
C ASN A 93 1.53 -4.62 -5.88
N THR A 94 1.68 -5.59 -4.99
CA THR A 94 2.20 -6.93 -5.35
C THR A 94 1.29 -7.73 -6.29
N GLN A 95 0.00 -7.39 -6.34
CA GLN A 95 -1.04 -8.16 -7.05
C GLN A 95 -1.05 -9.65 -6.68
N ASN A 96 -0.51 -10.01 -5.50
CA ASN A 96 -0.34 -11.39 -5.04
C ASN A 96 -0.94 -11.56 -3.65
N TYR A 97 -2.05 -12.29 -3.58
CA TYR A 97 -2.80 -12.48 -2.34
C TYR A 97 -1.97 -13.08 -1.20
N LEU A 98 -1.13 -14.08 -1.47
CA LEU A 98 -0.36 -14.74 -0.41
C LEU A 98 0.72 -13.81 0.16
N ARG A 99 1.37 -13.01 -0.69
CA ARG A 99 2.33 -11.99 -0.27
C ARG A 99 1.63 -10.89 0.53
N ASP A 100 0.52 -10.36 0.02
CA ASP A 100 -0.24 -9.31 0.69
C ASP A 100 -0.80 -9.78 2.04
N ARG A 101 -1.29 -11.02 2.15
CA ARG A 101 -1.76 -11.59 3.42
C ARG A 101 -0.65 -11.62 4.47
N LYS A 102 0.59 -11.95 4.08
CA LYS A 102 1.75 -11.90 4.99
C LYS A 102 2.07 -10.46 5.37
N LEU A 103 2.20 -9.57 4.38
CA LEU A 103 2.59 -8.17 4.55
C LEU A 103 1.59 -7.35 5.38
N LEU A 104 0.29 -7.55 5.14
CA LEU A 104 -0.80 -6.79 5.76
C LEU A 104 -1.35 -7.44 7.03
N GLY A 105 -1.42 -8.77 7.06
CA GLY A 105 -1.96 -9.50 8.21
C GLY A 105 -0.97 -9.60 9.36
N LYS A 106 0.28 -10.00 9.08
CA LYS A 106 1.30 -10.26 10.11
C LYS A 106 2.48 -9.29 10.09
N GLY A 107 2.60 -8.45 9.07
CA GLY A 107 3.69 -7.48 8.98
C GLY A 107 3.59 -6.40 10.06
N GLU A 108 4.74 -5.90 10.50
CA GLU A 108 4.83 -4.77 11.42
C GLU A 108 4.12 -3.54 10.85
N ILE A 109 3.49 -2.78 11.75
CA ILE A 109 2.81 -1.53 11.42
C ILE A 109 3.75 -0.35 11.60
N ASP A 110 4.49 -0.32 12.71
CA ASP A 110 5.60 0.61 12.93
C ASP A 110 6.88 0.03 12.31
N ASP A 111 6.88 -0.04 10.98
CA ASP A 111 7.97 -0.60 10.18
C ASP A 111 9.05 0.43 9.80
N GLY A 112 9.03 1.60 10.46
CA GLY A 112 9.90 2.73 10.16
C GLY A 112 9.56 3.48 8.86
N VAL A 113 8.55 3.03 8.10
CA VAL A 113 8.00 3.76 6.95
C VAL A 113 6.70 4.46 7.32
N MET A 114 5.79 3.75 7.99
CA MET A 114 4.61 4.40 8.57
C MET A 114 5.03 5.26 9.76
N ARG A 115 4.73 6.56 9.72
CA ARG A 115 5.02 7.50 10.80
C ARG A 115 3.76 7.84 11.57
N PHE A 116 3.81 7.63 12.87
CA PHE A 116 2.76 7.95 13.83
C PHE A 116 3.12 9.23 14.56
N THR A 117 2.22 10.21 14.56
CA THR A 117 2.36 11.50 15.26
C THR A 117 1.04 11.98 15.81
#